data_AF-A0A8H4TVR3-F1
#
_entry.id   AF-A0A8H4TVR3-F1
#
_cell.length_a   1.000
_cell.length_b   1.000
_cell.length_c   1.000
_cell.angle_alpha   90.00
_cell.angle_beta   90.00
_cell.angle_gamma   90.00
#
_symmetry.space_group_name_H-M   'P 1'
#
loop_
_entity.id
_entity.type
_entity.pdbx_description
1 polymer ?
#
loop_
_entity_poly.entity_id
_entity_poly.type
_entity_poly.pdbx_seq_one_letter_code
_entity_poly.pdbx_strand_id
1 'polypeptide(L)'
;ENAEIRLNLSQAIQATGSILSAVLAEKVLFRSVTSAATLVRFQWTYLAIALFDLLLAAAFYYLPVPEATDDDLQELADQRKDDVTARVFGLPVVWVTFGLAAFSQFWYVASQEVLVFSFADYVQAQLPNRSGGLIPFDFLLLGRGLFALGRFITALANLFIKPRWILLVLYIGLIAFAVLTKELHGMSGVVTGLFLFFFESGVFSITFAMSLRGMGRHTKTAGAIMATTISGGAVYP
;
A
#
# COMPACT_ATOMS: atom_id res chain seq x y z
N GLU A 1 11.72 16.86 -1.19
CA GLU A 1 10.79 16.73 -2.33
C GLU A 1 10.71 15.31 -2.89
N ASN A 2 11.80 14.53 -2.88
CA ASN A 2 11.82 13.17 -3.45
C ASN A 2 11.38 12.03 -2.50
N ALA A 3 10.82 12.34 -1.32
CA ALA A 3 10.48 11.32 -0.32
C ALA A 3 9.32 10.43 -0.80
N GLU A 4 8.30 11.05 -1.39
CA GLU A 4 7.13 10.37 -1.96
C GLU A 4 7.53 9.43 -3.10
N ILE A 5 8.45 9.85 -3.97
CA ILE A 5 8.91 9.06 -5.11
C ILE A 5 9.68 7.84 -4.61
N ARG A 6 10.64 8.04 -3.69
CA ARG A 6 11.42 6.95 -3.09
C ARG A 6 10.52 5.93 -2.39
N LEU A 7 9.54 6.41 -1.62
CA LEU A 7 8.61 5.55 -0.91
C LEU A 7 7.69 4.80 -1.88
N ASN A 8 7.08 5.48 -2.87
CA ASN A 8 6.22 4.84 -3.86
C ASN A 8 6.99 3.79 -4.69
N LEU A 9 8.23 4.08 -5.10
CA LEU A 9 9.04 3.13 -5.88
C LEU A 9 9.40 1.88 -5.06
N SER A 10 9.82 2.05 -3.81
CA SER A 10 10.08 0.93 -2.90
C SER A 10 8.81 0.08 -2.69
N GLN A 11 7.67 0.74 -2.51
CA GLN A 11 6.36 0.10 -2.35
C GLN A 11 5.87 -0.58 -3.64
N ALA A 12 6.24 -0.08 -4.83
CA ALA A 12 5.94 -0.72 -6.11
C ALA A 12 6.72 -2.04 -6.28
N ILE A 13 8.00 -2.04 -5.89
CA ILE A 13 8.84 -3.26 -5.88
C ILE A 13 8.27 -4.28 -4.90
N GLN A 14 7.89 -3.83 -3.69
CA GLN A 14 7.25 -4.68 -2.69
C GLN A 14 5.94 -5.31 -3.23
N ALA A 15 5.08 -4.52 -3.87
CA ALA A 15 3.83 -5.01 -4.47
C ALA A 15 4.08 -6.02 -5.59
N THR A 16 5.12 -5.83 -6.39
CA THR A 16 5.51 -6.81 -7.42
C THR A 16 5.99 -8.12 -6.78
N GLY A 17 6.79 -8.02 -5.72
CA GLY A 17 7.25 -9.17 -4.94
C GLY A 17 6.10 -9.98 -4.32
N SER A 18 5.07 -9.32 -3.80
CA SER A 18 3.90 -10.00 -3.22
C SER A 18 3.07 -10.74 -4.27
N ILE A 19 2.94 -10.19 -5.48
CA ILE A 19 2.30 -10.87 -6.61
C ILE A 19 3.08 -12.12 -7.00
N LEU A 20 4.41 -12.00 -7.19
CA LEU A 20 5.26 -13.13 -7.55
C LEU A 20 5.22 -14.22 -6.47
N SER A 21 5.22 -13.82 -5.19
CA SER A 21 5.07 -14.73 -4.06
C SER A 21 3.72 -15.46 -4.08
N ALA A 22 2.61 -14.76 -4.32
CA ALA A 22 1.28 -15.38 -4.41
C ALA A 22 1.18 -16.39 -5.55
N VAL A 23 1.72 -16.05 -6.74
CA VAL A 23 1.74 -16.96 -7.89
C VAL A 23 2.62 -18.18 -7.62
N LEU A 24 3.79 -18.00 -7.00
CA LEU A 24 4.67 -19.09 -6.62
C LEU A 24 4.01 -20.01 -5.59
N ALA A 25 3.34 -19.43 -4.59
CA ALA A 25 2.63 -20.17 -3.57
C ALA A 25 1.54 -21.05 -4.20
N GLU A 26 0.65 -20.48 -5.02
CA GLU A 26 -0.46 -21.23 -5.61
C GLU A 26 -0.01 -22.26 -6.65
N LYS A 27 0.88 -21.87 -7.58
CA LYS A 27 1.22 -22.71 -8.73
C LYS A 27 2.35 -23.71 -8.47
N VAL A 28 3.22 -23.45 -7.50
CA VAL A 28 4.41 -24.28 -7.22
C VAL A 28 4.32 -24.95 -5.87
N LEU A 29 3.99 -24.22 -4.80
CA LEU A 29 3.95 -24.79 -3.45
C LEU A 29 2.68 -25.61 -3.21
N PHE A 30 1.50 -25.06 -3.51
CA PHE A 30 0.23 -25.68 -3.14
C PHE A 30 -0.38 -26.62 -4.19
N ARG A 31 0.26 -26.78 -5.36
CA ARG A 31 -0.23 -27.62 -6.47
C ARG A 31 -0.45 -29.10 -6.10
N SER A 32 0.23 -29.61 -5.06
CA SER A 32 0.20 -31.04 -4.70
C SER A 32 0.18 -31.29 -3.18
N VAL A 33 -0.51 -30.46 -2.41
CA VAL A 33 -0.67 -30.68 -0.96
C VAL A 33 -1.91 -31.52 -0.70
N THR A 34 -1.73 -32.84 -0.60
CA THR A 34 -2.79 -33.82 -0.31
C THR A 34 -2.66 -34.48 1.07
N SER A 35 -1.58 -34.23 1.83
CA SER A 35 -1.42 -34.74 3.20
C SER A 35 -0.42 -33.93 4.04
N ALA A 36 -0.43 -34.15 5.37
CA ALA A 36 0.50 -33.54 6.33
C ALA A 36 1.99 -33.81 6.03
N ALA A 37 2.31 -34.93 5.36
CA ALA A 37 3.68 -35.24 4.94
C ALA A 37 4.22 -34.28 3.86
N THR A 38 3.34 -33.60 3.11
CA THR A 38 3.74 -32.55 2.16
C THR A 38 4.10 -31.25 2.88
N LEU A 39 3.55 -30.99 4.08
CA LEU A 39 3.89 -29.82 4.90
C LEU A 39 5.38 -29.86 5.32
N VAL A 40 5.90 -31.06 5.56
CA VAL A 40 7.30 -31.37 5.85
C VAL A 40 8.23 -31.10 4.64
N ARG A 41 7.70 -30.87 3.43
CA ARG A 41 8.55 -30.43 2.29
C ARG A 41 8.81 -28.93 2.27
N PHE A 42 7.95 -28.12 2.89
CA PHE A 42 8.08 -26.66 2.87
C PHE A 42 8.98 -26.09 3.97
N GLN A 43 9.35 -26.87 4.98
CA GLN A 43 10.30 -26.45 6.01
C GLN A 43 11.64 -25.98 5.43
N TRP A 44 12.12 -26.58 4.34
CA TRP A 44 13.33 -26.11 3.64
C TRP A 44 13.13 -24.76 2.96
N THR A 45 11.92 -24.49 2.43
CA THR A 45 11.56 -23.18 1.89
C THR A 45 11.52 -22.12 3.00
N TYR A 46 10.90 -22.44 4.14
CA TYR A 46 10.87 -21.55 5.29
C TYR A 46 12.28 -21.32 5.89
N LEU A 47 13.12 -22.35 5.95
CA LEU A 47 14.52 -22.22 6.36
C LEU A 47 15.30 -21.32 5.40
N ALA A 48 15.09 -21.46 4.09
CA ALA A 48 15.74 -20.59 3.10
C ALA A 48 15.33 -19.12 3.26
N ILE A 49 14.04 -18.84 3.52
CA ILE A 49 13.56 -17.48 3.81
C ILE A 49 14.22 -16.94 5.08
N ALA A 50 14.25 -17.72 6.17
CA ALA A 50 14.87 -17.30 7.43
C ALA A 50 16.38 -17.04 7.29
N LEU A 51 17.10 -17.87 6.54
CA LEU A 51 18.52 -17.66 6.26
C LEU A 51 18.76 -16.43 5.40
N PHE A 52 17.88 -16.16 4.42
CA PHE A 52 17.93 -14.94 3.62
C PHE A 52 17.72 -13.69 4.49
N ASP A 53 16.75 -13.71 5.40
CA ASP A 53 16.49 -12.61 6.34
C ASP A 53 17.70 -12.36 7.26
N LEU A 54 18.36 -13.43 7.73
CA LEU A 54 19.58 -13.32 8.53
C LEU A 54 20.74 -12.70 7.73
N LEU A 55 20.92 -13.10 6.47
CA LEU A 55 21.92 -12.52 5.58
C LEU A 55 21.65 -11.04 5.31
N LEU A 56 20.38 -10.66 5.12
CA LEU A 56 19.98 -9.27 4.95
C LEU A 56 20.25 -8.45 6.22
N ALA A 57 19.95 -9.00 7.40
CA ALA A 57 20.27 -8.38 8.68
C ALA A 57 21.78 -8.18 8.87
N ALA A 58 22.59 -9.18 8.52
CA ALA A 58 24.05 -9.06 8.53
C ALA A 58 24.53 -7.98 7.55
N ALA A 59 23.97 -7.91 6.34
CA ALA A 59 24.31 -6.88 5.37
C ALA A 59 24.00 -5.47 5.91
N PHE A 60 22.85 -5.26 6.56
CA PHE A 60 22.51 -3.98 7.20
C PHE A 60 23.38 -3.66 8.42
N TYR A 61 23.86 -4.67 9.14
CA TYR A 61 24.78 -4.46 10.25
C TYR A 61 26.16 -3.93 9.78
N TYR A 62 26.65 -4.42 8.64
CA TYR A 62 27.95 -4.00 8.09
C TYR A 62 27.87 -2.78 7.17
N LEU A 63 26.70 -2.47 6.59
CA LEU A 63 26.52 -1.30 5.75
C LEU A 63 26.39 -0.05 6.64
N PRO A 64 27.25 0.99 6.48
CA PRO A 64 27.10 2.24 7.22
C PRO A 64 25.89 2.99 6.67
N VAL A 65 24.70 2.70 7.20
CA VAL A 65 23.49 3.45 6.90
C VAL A 65 23.54 4.75 7.69
N PRO A 66 23.55 5.92 7.04
CA PRO A 66 23.55 7.19 7.75
C PRO A 66 22.27 7.30 8.59
N GLU A 67 22.43 7.48 9.90
CA GLU A 67 21.30 7.73 10.79
C GLU A 67 20.79 9.16 10.57
N ALA A 68 19.47 9.32 10.48
CA ALA A 68 18.85 10.64 10.51
C ALA A 68 18.68 11.05 11.98
N THR A 69 19.59 11.88 12.49
CA THR A 69 19.52 12.36 13.87
C THR A 69 18.30 13.26 14.03
N ASP A 70 17.76 13.31 15.24
CA ASP A 70 16.63 14.16 15.60
C ASP A 70 16.92 15.65 15.32
N ASP A 71 18.18 16.06 15.48
CA ASP A 71 18.66 17.42 15.19
C ASP A 71 18.71 17.69 13.68
N ASP A 72 19.23 16.75 12.87
CA ASP A 72 19.25 16.86 11.41
C ASP A 72 17.83 16.99 10.84
N LEU A 73 16.88 16.23 11.41
CA LEU A 73 15.47 16.29 11.03
C LEU A 73 14.82 17.62 11.40
N GLN A 74 15.19 18.19 12.55
CA GLN A 74 14.72 19.50 12.97
C GLN A 74 15.28 20.62 12.08
N GLU A 75 16.57 20.56 11.73
CA GLU A 75 17.20 21.53 10.83
C GLU A 75 16.52 21.52 9.45
N LEU A 76 16.23 20.33 8.90
CA LEU A 76 15.50 20.18 7.64
C LEU A 76 14.06 20.74 7.71
N ALA A 77 13.42 20.69 8.88
CA ALA A 77 12.10 21.29 9.08
C ALA A 77 12.18 22.81 9.18
N ASP A 78 13.19 23.34 9.87
CA ASP A 78 13.41 24.78 10.04
C ASP A 78 13.82 25.48 8.75
N GLN A 79 14.46 24.77 7.83
CA GLN A 79 14.73 25.25 6.46
C GLN A 79 13.44 25.40 5.62
N ARG A 80 12.32 24.77 6.00
CA ARG A 80 11.03 24.81 5.29
C ARG A 80 10.00 25.77 5.91
N LYS A 81 10.47 26.80 6.62
CA LYS A 81 9.68 27.72 7.46
C LYS A 81 8.41 28.30 6.81
N ASP A 82 8.37 28.46 5.49
CA ASP A 82 7.23 29.07 4.79
C ASP A 82 5.95 28.21 4.80
N ASP A 83 6.03 26.88 4.92
CA ASP A 83 4.86 25.97 4.97
C ASP A 83 4.48 25.57 6.42
N VAL A 84 5.42 25.67 7.38
CA VAL A 84 5.29 25.10 8.74
C VAL A 84 4.62 26.07 9.73
N THR A 85 4.69 27.38 9.49
CA THR A 85 4.16 28.40 10.41
C THR A 85 2.67 28.70 10.24
N ALA A 86 2.02 28.18 9.19
CA ALA A 86 0.60 28.33 8.99
C ALA A 86 -0.20 27.69 10.14
N ARG A 87 -1.20 28.40 10.64
CA ARG A 87 -2.11 27.91 11.70
C ARG A 87 -3.53 27.80 11.17
N VAL A 88 -4.18 26.70 11.49
CA VAL A 88 -5.60 26.45 11.22
C VAL A 88 -6.29 26.28 12.56
N PHE A 89 -7.30 27.12 12.84
CA PHE A 89 -7.98 27.18 14.14
C PHE A 89 -7.03 27.33 15.35
N GLY A 90 -5.92 28.06 15.18
CA GLY A 90 -4.93 28.27 16.25
C GLY A 90 -3.95 27.11 16.46
N LEU A 91 -4.15 25.96 15.80
CA LEU A 91 -3.25 24.82 15.81
C LEU A 91 -2.27 24.89 14.63
N PRO A 92 -1.01 24.43 14.78
CA PRO A 92 -0.08 24.34 13.66
C PRO A 92 -0.63 23.38 12.60
N VAL A 93 -0.60 23.80 11.33
CA VAL A 93 -1.12 23.01 10.18
C VAL A 93 -0.51 21.61 10.12
N VAL A 94 0.75 21.46 10.54
CA VAL A 94 1.45 20.17 10.58
C VAL A 94 0.70 19.14 11.43
N TRP A 95 0.27 19.50 12.65
CA TRP A 95 -0.43 18.57 13.54
C TRP A 95 -1.85 18.25 13.07
N VAL A 96 -2.55 19.24 12.51
CA VAL A 96 -3.88 19.02 11.94
C VAL A 96 -3.80 18.08 10.73
N THR A 97 -2.84 18.33 9.83
CA THR A 97 -2.60 17.49 8.64
C THR A 97 -2.19 16.08 9.05
N PHE A 98 -1.34 15.96 10.07
CA PHE A 98 -0.93 14.66 10.61
C PHE A 98 -2.12 13.87 11.16
N GLY A 99 -2.97 14.49 11.99
CA GLY A 99 -4.17 13.85 12.53
C GLY A 99 -5.15 13.41 11.44
N LEU A 100 -5.41 14.27 10.46
CA LEU A 100 -6.26 13.94 9.30
C LEU A 100 -5.66 12.82 8.46
N ALA A 101 -4.34 12.84 8.23
CA ALA A 101 -3.66 11.81 7.47
C ALA A 101 -3.68 10.45 8.19
N ALA A 102 -3.49 10.43 9.51
CA ALA A 102 -3.58 9.21 10.30
C ALA A 102 -5.00 8.61 10.26
N PHE A 103 -6.03 9.45 10.42
CA PHE A 103 -7.41 9.04 10.30
C PHE A 103 -7.74 8.52 8.89
N SER A 104 -7.30 9.24 7.86
CA SER A 104 -7.47 8.85 6.46
C SER A 104 -6.77 7.53 6.14
N GLN A 105 -5.55 7.34 6.62
CA GLN A 105 -4.76 6.14 6.41
C GLN A 105 -5.40 4.91 7.08
N PHE A 106 -5.94 5.08 8.29
CA PHE A 106 -6.64 4.00 8.99
C PHE A 106 -7.83 3.45 8.18
N TRP A 107 -8.71 4.34 7.72
CA TRP A 107 -9.87 3.96 6.92
C TRP A 107 -9.51 3.46 5.52
N TYR A 108 -8.45 4.02 4.94
CA TYR A 108 -7.89 3.53 3.69
C TYR A 108 -7.44 2.07 3.84
N VAL A 109 -6.62 1.74 4.85
CA VAL A 109 -6.12 0.36 5.03
C VAL A 109 -7.28 -0.59 5.35
N ALA A 110 -8.26 -0.17 6.15
CA ALA A 110 -9.47 -0.96 6.39
C ALA A 110 -10.20 -1.28 5.07
N SER A 111 -10.42 -0.27 4.22
CA SER A 111 -11.11 -0.45 2.93
C SER A 111 -10.31 -1.32 1.97
N GLN A 112 -8.98 -1.20 1.98
CA GLN A 112 -8.07 -1.96 1.14
C GLN A 112 -8.10 -3.44 1.46
N GLU A 113 -8.08 -3.81 2.74
CA GLU A 113 -8.13 -5.22 3.14
C GLU A 113 -9.49 -5.82 2.78
N VAL A 114 -10.59 -5.12 3.03
CA VAL A 114 -11.94 -5.54 2.62
C VAL A 114 -11.99 -5.80 1.12
N LEU A 115 -11.45 -4.89 0.30
CA LEU A 115 -11.40 -5.07 -1.14
C LEU A 115 -10.65 -6.35 -1.49
N VAL A 116 -9.44 -6.55 -0.96
CA VAL A 116 -8.61 -7.72 -1.29
C VAL A 116 -9.25 -9.03 -0.86
N PHE A 117 -9.85 -9.10 0.33
CA PHE A 117 -10.46 -10.33 0.86
C PHE A 117 -11.79 -10.66 0.19
N SER A 118 -12.65 -9.67 -0.06
CA SER A 118 -13.98 -9.90 -0.61
C SER A 118 -14.05 -9.96 -2.13
N PHE A 119 -13.01 -9.50 -2.86
CA PHE A 119 -13.09 -9.36 -4.32
C PHE A 119 -13.32 -10.68 -5.07
N ALA A 120 -12.72 -11.78 -4.62
CA ALA A 120 -12.95 -13.08 -5.26
C ALA A 120 -14.41 -13.54 -5.13
N ASP A 121 -15.00 -13.38 -3.95
CA ASP A 121 -16.42 -13.69 -3.70
C ASP A 121 -17.34 -12.75 -4.47
N TYR A 122 -16.98 -11.46 -4.55
CA TYR A 122 -17.68 -10.48 -5.38
C TYR A 122 -17.67 -10.89 -6.86
N VAL A 123 -16.53 -11.29 -7.42
CA VAL A 123 -16.42 -11.78 -8.79
C VAL A 123 -17.28 -13.03 -9.00
N GLN A 124 -17.30 -13.95 -8.04
CA GLN A 124 -18.13 -15.14 -8.11
C GLN A 124 -19.62 -14.81 -8.11
N ALA A 125 -20.05 -13.84 -7.30
CA ALA A 125 -21.43 -13.37 -7.25
C ALA A 125 -21.86 -12.66 -8.54
N GLN A 126 -20.97 -11.88 -9.16
CA GLN A 126 -21.25 -11.15 -10.40
C GLN A 126 -21.22 -12.05 -11.65
N LEU A 127 -20.43 -13.13 -11.64
CA LEU A 127 -20.24 -14.04 -12.79
C LEU A 127 -20.54 -15.50 -12.42
N PRO A 128 -21.80 -15.85 -12.08
CA PRO A 128 -22.14 -17.19 -11.59
C PRO A 128 -21.92 -18.30 -12.62
N ASN A 129 -22.07 -17.99 -13.92
CA ASN A 129 -21.96 -18.96 -15.01
C ASN A 129 -20.56 -19.02 -15.68
N ARG A 130 -19.50 -18.52 -15.02
CA ARG A 130 -18.10 -18.56 -15.48
C ARG A 130 -17.92 -18.26 -16.98
N SER A 131 -17.97 -16.99 -17.33
CA SER A 131 -17.70 -16.54 -18.70
C SER A 131 -16.19 -16.63 -19.01
N GLY A 132 -15.77 -17.56 -19.88
CA GLY A 132 -14.44 -17.50 -20.51
C GLY A 132 -13.28 -18.23 -19.83
N GLY A 133 -13.53 -19.16 -18.89
CA GLY A 133 -12.50 -20.05 -18.33
C GLY A 133 -11.58 -19.45 -17.27
N LEU A 134 -11.74 -18.16 -16.94
CA LEU A 134 -11.06 -17.51 -15.83
C LEU A 134 -11.73 -17.85 -14.49
N ILE A 135 -10.94 -18.08 -13.46
CA ILE A 135 -11.41 -18.28 -12.08
C ILE A 135 -11.37 -16.96 -11.29
N PRO A 136 -12.15 -16.79 -10.22
CA PRO A 136 -12.12 -15.56 -9.40
C PRO A 136 -10.72 -15.15 -8.93
N PHE A 137 -9.85 -16.13 -8.68
CA PHE A 137 -8.45 -15.88 -8.34
C PHE A 137 -7.69 -15.13 -9.44
N ASP A 138 -7.95 -15.41 -10.73
CA ASP A 138 -7.30 -14.73 -11.84
C ASP A 138 -7.64 -13.24 -11.85
N PHE A 139 -8.90 -12.89 -11.55
CA PHE A 139 -9.32 -11.49 -11.43
C PHE A 139 -8.67 -10.79 -10.24
N LEU A 140 -8.53 -11.47 -9.10
CA LEU A 140 -7.79 -10.94 -7.95
C LEU A 140 -6.30 -10.72 -8.30
N LEU A 141 -5.69 -11.65 -9.03
CA LEU A 141 -4.31 -11.52 -9.49
C LEU A 141 -4.15 -10.34 -10.46
N LEU A 142 -5.10 -10.15 -11.37
CA LEU A 142 -5.16 -8.98 -12.25
C LEU A 142 -5.30 -7.67 -11.44
N GLY A 143 -6.18 -7.64 -10.44
CA GLY A 143 -6.35 -6.50 -9.53
C GLY A 143 -5.06 -6.15 -8.81
N ARG A 144 -4.38 -7.14 -8.21
CA ARG A 144 -3.05 -6.95 -7.57
C ARG A 144 -2.00 -6.46 -8.57
N GLY A 145 -1.99 -7.01 -9.79
CA GLY A 145 -1.14 -6.53 -10.88
C GLY A 145 -1.37 -5.06 -11.23
N LEU A 146 -2.64 -4.67 -11.30
CA LEU A 146 -3.03 -3.29 -11.58
C LEU A 146 -2.69 -2.35 -10.41
N PHE A 147 -2.79 -2.83 -9.17
CA PHE A 147 -2.30 -2.11 -7.98
C PHE A 147 -0.79 -1.86 -8.05
N ALA A 148 0.01 -2.88 -8.39
CA ALA A 148 1.45 -2.71 -8.55
C ALA A 148 1.79 -1.73 -9.68
N LEU A 149 1.12 -1.86 -10.84
CA LEU A 149 1.27 -0.92 -11.96
C LEU A 149 0.89 0.51 -11.56
N GLY A 150 -0.21 0.67 -10.83
CA GLY A 150 -0.67 1.95 -10.30
C GLY A 150 0.38 2.62 -9.39
N ARG A 151 1.11 1.84 -8.58
CA ARG A 151 2.22 2.36 -7.76
C ARG A 151 3.36 2.90 -8.60
N PHE A 152 3.75 2.20 -9.68
CA PHE A 152 4.78 2.71 -10.61
C PHE A 152 4.33 3.99 -11.31
N ILE A 153 3.07 4.02 -11.79
CA ILE A 153 2.50 5.21 -12.41
C ILE A 153 2.43 6.36 -11.41
N THR A 154 2.04 6.10 -10.16
CA THR A 154 2.01 7.11 -9.11
C THR A 154 3.41 7.62 -8.76
N ALA A 155 4.42 6.74 -8.71
CA ALA A 155 5.81 7.14 -8.52
C ALA A 155 6.29 8.07 -9.66
N LEU A 156 5.96 7.72 -10.91
CA LEU A 156 6.28 8.52 -12.09
C LEU A 156 5.52 9.85 -12.10
N ALA A 157 4.23 9.85 -11.74
CA ALA A 157 3.42 11.06 -11.67
C ALA A 157 3.96 12.04 -10.62
N ASN A 158 4.49 11.55 -9.50
CA ASN A 158 5.11 12.39 -8.46
C ASN A 158 6.38 13.11 -8.95
N LEU A 159 6.97 12.75 -10.11
CA LEU A 159 8.07 13.51 -10.72
C LEU A 159 7.59 14.81 -11.37
N PHE A 160 6.32 14.88 -11.80
CA PHE A 160 5.80 16.00 -12.58
C PHE A 160 4.68 16.78 -11.86
N ILE A 161 3.95 16.12 -10.96
CA ILE A 161 2.76 16.66 -10.32
C ILE A 161 2.94 16.65 -8.80
N LYS A 162 2.50 17.73 -8.13
CA LYS A 162 2.56 17.79 -6.66
C LYS A 162 1.71 16.66 -6.03
N PRO A 163 2.22 15.96 -4.99
CA PRO A 163 1.54 14.80 -4.39
C PRO A 163 0.09 15.05 -3.97
N ARG A 164 -0.24 16.27 -3.52
CA ARG A 164 -1.60 16.66 -3.12
C ARG A 164 -2.64 16.52 -4.25
N TRP A 165 -2.26 16.82 -5.50
CA TRP A 165 -3.15 16.72 -6.65
C TRP A 165 -3.31 15.28 -7.10
N ILE A 166 -2.24 14.50 -7.04
CA ILE A 166 -2.29 13.06 -7.32
C ILE A 166 -3.22 12.40 -6.31
N LEU A 167 -3.06 12.68 -5.01
CA LEU A 167 -3.91 12.13 -3.97
C LEU A 167 -5.40 12.48 -4.19
N LEU A 168 -5.68 13.72 -4.59
CA LEU A 168 -7.05 14.14 -4.92
C LEU A 168 -7.65 13.31 -6.05
N VAL A 169 -6.90 13.14 -7.15
CA VAL A 169 -7.35 12.33 -8.30
C VAL A 169 -7.55 10.87 -7.90
N LEU A 170 -6.66 10.31 -7.09
CA LEU A 170 -6.77 8.94 -6.58
C LEU A 170 -8.04 8.76 -5.74
N TYR A 171 -8.34 9.67 -4.81
CA TYR A 171 -9.57 9.60 -4.01
C TYR A 171 -10.84 9.81 -4.83
N ILE A 172 -10.85 10.75 -5.78
CA ILE A 172 -11.98 10.93 -6.69
C ILE A 172 -12.23 9.65 -7.49
N GLY A 173 -11.16 9.03 -7.99
CA GLY A 173 -11.23 7.74 -8.67
C GLY A 173 -11.78 6.64 -7.78
N LEU A 174 -11.27 6.51 -6.54
CA LEU A 174 -11.77 5.53 -5.57
C LEU A 174 -13.28 5.68 -5.33
N ILE A 175 -13.77 6.90 -5.08
CA ILE A 175 -15.19 7.14 -4.83
C ILE A 175 -16.02 6.84 -6.08
N ALA A 176 -15.60 7.33 -7.25
CA ALA A 176 -16.32 7.13 -8.49
C ALA A 176 -16.42 5.64 -8.85
N PHE A 177 -15.30 4.91 -8.81
CA PHE A 177 -15.28 3.48 -9.14
C PHE A 177 -15.93 2.62 -8.06
N ALA A 178 -15.96 3.04 -6.79
CA ALA A 178 -16.69 2.34 -5.74
C ALA A 178 -18.20 2.40 -5.99
N VAL A 179 -18.72 3.59 -6.34
CA VAL A 179 -20.12 3.76 -6.72
C VAL A 179 -20.44 2.95 -7.97
N LEU A 180 -19.60 3.02 -9.02
CA LEU A 180 -19.81 2.25 -10.24
C LEU A 180 -19.81 0.74 -9.99
N THR A 181 -18.90 0.24 -9.15
CA THR A 181 -18.80 -1.18 -8.80
C THR A 181 -20.03 -1.66 -8.04
N LYS A 182 -20.63 -0.80 -7.21
CA LYS A 182 -21.88 -1.12 -6.51
C LYS A 182 -23.09 -1.20 -7.46
N GLU A 183 -23.19 -0.27 -8.42
CA GLU A 183 -24.40 -0.14 -9.26
C GLU A 183 -24.34 -1.03 -10.52
N LEU A 184 -23.15 -1.32 -11.04
CA LEU A 184 -22.96 -2.15 -12.23
C LEU A 184 -22.92 -3.64 -11.89
N HIS A 185 -23.54 -4.44 -12.75
CA HIS A 185 -23.62 -5.89 -12.58
C HIS A 185 -22.84 -6.62 -13.67
N GLY A 186 -22.51 -7.89 -13.43
CA GLY A 186 -21.78 -8.74 -14.36
C GLY A 186 -20.34 -8.28 -14.60
N MET A 187 -19.84 -8.50 -15.82
CA MET A 187 -18.44 -8.21 -16.17
C MET A 187 -18.11 -6.72 -16.04
N SER A 188 -19.06 -5.82 -16.31
CA SER A 188 -18.87 -4.39 -16.09
C SER A 188 -18.55 -4.05 -14.63
N GLY A 189 -19.27 -4.65 -13.68
CA GLY A 189 -19.01 -4.46 -12.25
C GLY A 189 -17.67 -5.03 -11.81
N VAL A 190 -17.22 -6.13 -12.42
CA VAL A 190 -15.88 -6.70 -12.19
C VAL A 190 -14.78 -5.77 -12.72
N VAL A 191 -14.94 -5.24 -13.94
CA VAL A 191 -13.96 -4.32 -14.55
C VAL A 191 -13.85 -3.03 -13.74
N THR A 192 -14.96 -2.43 -13.30
CA THR A 192 -14.89 -1.24 -12.44
C THR A 192 -14.27 -1.55 -11.09
N GLY A 193 -14.51 -2.76 -10.55
CA GLY A 193 -13.87 -3.23 -9.33
C GLY A 193 -12.36 -3.40 -9.48
N LEU A 194 -11.86 -3.83 -10.65
CA LEU A 194 -10.42 -3.86 -10.94
C LEU A 194 -9.80 -2.45 -10.87
N PHE A 195 -10.48 -1.43 -11.40
CA PHE A 195 -9.98 -0.06 -11.32
C PHE A 195 -9.88 0.48 -9.88
N LEU A 196 -10.63 -0.05 -8.91
CA LEU A 196 -10.42 0.30 -7.50
C LEU A 196 -8.99 0.01 -7.06
N PHE A 197 -8.45 -1.18 -7.40
CA PHE A 197 -7.06 -1.53 -7.12
C PHE A 197 -6.06 -0.55 -7.74
N PHE A 198 -6.37 -0.02 -8.93
CA PHE A 198 -5.53 0.99 -9.57
C PHE A 198 -5.47 2.29 -8.77
N PHE A 199 -6.64 2.86 -8.44
CA PHE A 199 -6.73 4.15 -7.76
C PHE A 199 -6.28 4.08 -6.30
N GLU A 200 -6.36 2.90 -5.69
CA GLU A 200 -5.89 2.67 -4.32
C GLU A 200 -4.36 2.68 -4.20
N SER A 201 -3.68 2.21 -5.25
CA SER A 201 -2.25 1.89 -5.29
C SER A 201 -1.30 2.84 -4.56
N GLY A 202 -1.41 4.15 -4.82
CA GLY A 202 -0.47 5.17 -4.36
C GLY A 202 -0.92 5.96 -3.13
N VAL A 203 -2.16 5.75 -2.65
CA VAL A 203 -2.74 6.54 -1.56
C VAL A 203 -1.97 6.32 -0.26
N PHE A 204 -1.58 5.08 0.06
CA PHE A 204 -0.81 4.77 1.27
C PHE A 204 0.49 5.57 1.33
N SER A 205 1.32 5.46 0.28
CA SER A 205 2.64 6.06 0.24
C SER A 205 2.60 7.58 0.20
N ILE A 206 1.67 8.17 -0.56
CA ILE A 206 1.52 9.63 -0.59
C ILE A 206 1.03 10.16 0.76
N THR A 207 0.01 9.54 1.36
CA THR A 207 -0.54 9.96 2.65
C THR A 207 0.52 9.83 3.76
N PHE A 208 1.27 8.73 3.77
CA PHE A 208 2.36 8.50 4.73
C PHE A 208 3.49 9.51 4.58
N ALA A 209 3.97 9.76 3.35
CA ALA A 209 5.06 10.71 3.14
C ALA A 209 4.63 12.16 3.41
N MET A 210 3.39 12.54 3.05
CA MET A 210 2.89 13.90 3.30
C MET A 210 2.65 14.17 4.78
N SER A 211 2.20 13.19 5.57
CA SER A 211 1.94 13.37 7.01
C SER A 211 3.21 13.63 7.81
N LEU A 212 4.36 13.16 7.33
CA LEU A 212 5.66 13.38 7.97
C LEU A 212 6.32 14.71 7.58
N ARG A 213 5.77 15.46 6.61
CA ARG A 213 6.35 16.73 6.18
C ARG A 213 6.24 17.77 7.30
N GLY A 214 7.38 18.33 7.72
CA GLY A 214 7.42 19.40 8.71
C GLY A 214 7.33 18.95 10.17
N MET A 215 7.37 17.63 10.43
CA MET A 215 7.35 17.09 11.80
C MET A 215 8.66 17.33 12.57
N GLY A 216 9.76 17.61 11.88
CA GLY A 216 11.06 17.90 12.50
C GLY A 216 11.52 16.78 13.42
N ARG A 217 11.86 17.12 14.66
CA ARG A 217 12.27 16.17 15.71
C ARG A 217 11.26 15.05 15.97
N HIS A 218 9.98 15.28 15.67
CA HIS A 218 8.91 14.30 15.90
C HIS A 218 8.71 13.32 14.74
N THR A 219 9.49 13.41 13.65
CA THR A 219 9.30 12.57 12.46
C THR A 219 9.35 11.07 12.77
N LYS A 220 10.24 10.62 13.66
CA LYS A 220 10.34 9.19 14.06
C LYS A 220 9.07 8.72 14.79
N THR A 221 8.61 9.47 15.78
CA THR A 221 7.38 9.17 16.52
C THR A 221 6.15 9.23 15.63
N ALA A 222 6.05 10.24 14.76
CA ALA A 222 4.99 10.38 13.78
C ALA A 222 4.96 9.20 12.80
N GLY A 223 6.14 8.72 12.35
CA GLY A 223 6.26 7.54 11.53
C GLY A 223 5.76 6.27 12.23
N ALA A 224 6.10 6.10 13.51
CA ALA A 224 5.62 4.98 14.32
C ALA A 224 4.09 5.00 14.47
N ILE A 225 3.50 6.17 14.76
CA ILE A 225 2.04 6.35 14.84
C ILE A 225 1.38 6.09 13.48
N MET A 226 1.96 6.60 12.39
CA MET A 226 1.42 6.30 11.05
C MET A 226 1.48 4.80 10.74
N ALA A 227 2.48 4.07 11.22
CA ALA A 227 2.55 2.62 11.05
C ALA A 227 1.44 1.89 11.82
N THR A 228 1.02 2.38 12.99
CA THR A 228 -0.09 1.74 13.73
C THR A 228 -1.44 1.88 13.03
N THR A 229 -1.61 2.84 12.11
CA THR A 229 -2.84 2.99 11.31
C THR A 229 -3.13 1.77 10.43
N ILE A 230 -2.12 0.94 10.14
CA ILE A 230 -2.28 -0.34 9.40
C ILE A 230 -3.24 -1.29 10.13
N SER A 231 -3.38 -1.15 11.46
CA SER A 231 -4.35 -1.91 12.25
C SER A 231 -5.80 -1.77 11.79
N GLY A 232 -6.15 -0.74 10.99
CA GLY A 232 -7.47 -0.61 10.38
C GLY A 232 -7.90 -1.85 9.59
N GLY A 233 -6.95 -2.53 8.94
CA GLY A 233 -7.21 -3.77 8.20
C GLY A 233 -7.63 -4.96 9.07
N ALA A 234 -7.37 -4.91 10.38
CA ALA A 234 -7.80 -5.95 11.32
C ALA A 234 -9.19 -5.67 11.93
N VAL A 235 -9.65 -4.41 11.88
CA VAL A 235 -10.89 -3.97 12.52
C VAL A 235 -12.11 -4.20 11.64
N TYR A 236 -11.93 -4.24 10.32
CA TYR A 236 -13.01 -4.41 9.35
C TYR A 236 -12.84 -5.74 8.59
N PRO A 237 -13.85 -6.64 8.59
CA PRO A 237 -13.77 -7.97 8.00
C PRO A 237 -13.86 -7.98 6.47
#